data_AF-A0A9Q0DIB2-F1
#
_entry.id   AF-A0A9Q0DIB2-F1
#
_cell.length_a   1.000
_cell.length_b   1.000
_cell.length_c   1.000
_cell.angle_alpha   90.00
_cell.angle_beta   90.00
_cell.angle_gamma   90.00
#
_symmetry.space_group_name_H-M   'P 1'
#
loop_
_entity.id
_entity.type
_entity.pdbx_description
1 polymer ?
#
loop_
_entity_poly.entity_id
_entity_poly.type
_entity_poly.pdbx_seq_one_letter_code
_entity_poly.pdbx_strand_id
1 'polypeptide(L)'
;TVQRRPHSKSPVPSSSGAASPEIPTNQITSDKHNLPLFLALIFDLRAHMESLGHGVSGCPGLRMTSRRCAGFLTKQGGRVKTWKRRWFLL
;
A
#
# COMPACT_ATOMS: atom_id res chain seq x y z
N THR A 1 19.78 42.54 -38.64
CA THR A 1 21.11 42.39 -38.00
C THR A 1 20.92 42.55 -36.50
N VAL A 2 20.74 41.44 -35.77
CA VAL A 2 21.73 40.87 -34.83
C VAL A 2 21.97 41.83 -33.64
N GLN A 3 21.28 41.65 -32.50
CA GLN A 3 21.75 40.93 -31.29
C GLN A 3 22.31 41.97 -30.26
N ARG A 4 22.23 41.88 -28.92
CA ARG A 4 22.27 40.77 -27.94
C ARG A 4 21.64 41.26 -26.61
N ARG A 5 21.12 40.31 -25.83
CA ARG A 5 20.68 40.48 -24.43
C ARG A 5 21.86 40.86 -23.50
N PRO A 6 21.68 41.75 -22.50
CA PRO A 6 22.67 41.95 -21.46
C PRO A 6 22.57 40.86 -20.39
N HIS A 7 23.73 40.38 -19.96
CA HIS A 7 23.93 39.26 -19.05
C HIS A 7 24.01 39.86 -17.64
N SER A 8 23.03 39.57 -16.77
CA SER A 8 23.10 39.99 -15.38
C SER A 8 23.88 38.96 -14.56
N LYS A 9 25.00 39.41 -13.99
CA LYS A 9 25.81 38.69 -13.02
C LYS A 9 25.02 38.60 -11.71
N SER A 10 24.89 37.41 -11.14
CA SER A 10 24.49 37.23 -9.74
C SER A 10 25.66 36.62 -8.96
N PRO A 11 26.07 37.21 -7.82
CA PRO A 11 27.07 36.64 -6.94
C PRO A 11 26.43 35.69 -5.91
N VAL A 12 27.15 34.63 -5.57
CA VAL A 12 27.07 33.87 -4.30
C VAL A 12 28.41 34.09 -3.57
N PRO A 13 28.56 33.94 -2.22
CA PRO A 13 27.70 33.30 -1.21
C PRO A 13 27.45 34.20 0.05
N SER A 14 26.62 33.90 1.06
CA SER A 14 26.99 33.10 2.24
C SER A 14 25.84 33.05 3.29
N SER A 15 25.55 31.84 3.77
CA SER A 15 25.09 31.43 5.11
C SER A 15 24.18 32.32 5.98
N SER A 16 22.99 31.83 6.32
CA SER A 16 22.52 31.70 7.71
C SER A 16 21.26 30.83 7.75
N GLY A 17 21.25 29.87 8.68
CA GLY A 17 20.28 28.79 8.72
C GLY A 17 18.89 29.19 9.23
N ALA A 18 17.91 28.44 8.77
CA ALA A 18 16.77 28.01 9.56
C ALA A 18 16.36 26.64 9.00
N ALA A 19 16.59 25.60 9.79
CA ALA A 19 16.28 24.22 9.43
C ALA A 19 14.75 24.05 9.34
N SER A 20 14.22 23.91 8.13
CA SER A 20 12.94 23.24 7.90
C SER A 20 13.18 21.73 8.02
N PRO A 21 12.37 20.97 8.78
CA PRO A 21 12.42 19.53 8.72
C PRO A 21 11.76 19.08 7.41
N GLU A 22 12.57 18.93 6.36
CA GLU A 22 12.16 18.17 5.19
C GLU A 22 12.08 16.71 5.61
N ILE A 23 10.87 16.19 5.81
CA ILE A 23 10.63 14.77 6.02
C ILE A 23 11.00 14.06 4.72
N PRO A 24 12.05 13.22 4.69
CA PRO A 24 12.28 12.34 3.55
C PRO A 24 11.30 11.18 3.70
N THR A 25 10.07 11.36 3.18
CA THR A 25 9.11 10.26 3.00
C THR A 25 9.59 9.41 1.83
N ASN A 26 10.65 8.61 2.02
CA ASN A 26 11.07 7.58 1.05
C ASN A 26 12.09 6.58 1.62
N GLN A 27 11.93 6.16 2.88
CA GLN A 27 12.79 5.11 3.47
C GLN A 27 12.02 4.08 4.35
N ILE A 28 10.70 3.90 4.16
CA ILE A 28 9.99 2.75 4.76
C ILE A 28 9.79 1.68 3.69
N THR A 29 10.86 1.33 2.99
CA THR A 29 10.86 0.21 2.04
C THR A 29 12.14 -0.55 2.23
N SER A 30 12.01 -1.86 2.38
CA SER A 30 13.10 -2.82 2.60
C SER A 30 13.49 -2.97 4.06
N ASP A 31 12.96 -4.02 4.69
CA ASP A 31 13.56 -4.80 5.81
C ASP A 31 12.49 -5.63 6.56
N LYS A 32 11.23 -5.61 6.12
CA LYS A 32 10.20 -6.55 6.59
C LYS A 32 9.96 -7.76 5.68
N HIS A 33 10.81 -7.99 4.68
CA HIS A 33 10.57 -9.02 3.66
C HIS A 33 11.07 -10.42 4.04
N ASN A 34 11.66 -10.62 5.22
CA ASN A 34 12.22 -11.91 5.64
C ASN A 34 11.43 -12.64 6.72
N LEU A 35 10.38 -12.05 7.29
CA LEU A 35 9.45 -12.79 8.13
C LEU A 35 8.25 -13.22 7.30
N PRO A 36 7.75 -14.46 7.47
CA PRO A 36 6.45 -14.84 6.96
C PRO A 36 5.43 -13.76 7.33
N LEU A 37 4.72 -13.23 6.33
CA LEU A 37 3.84 -12.07 6.51
C LEU A 37 2.79 -12.28 7.62
N PHE A 38 2.43 -13.53 7.93
CA PHE A 38 1.54 -13.89 9.04
C PHE A 38 2.14 -13.67 10.45
N LEU A 39 3.47 -13.57 10.57
CA LEU A 39 4.19 -13.34 11.83
C LEU A 39 4.49 -11.87 12.10
N ALA A 40 4.31 -11.00 11.10
CA ALA A 40 4.50 -9.58 11.30
C ALA A 40 3.36 -9.01 12.17
N LEU A 41 3.72 -8.40 13.30
CA LEU A 41 2.76 -7.78 14.22
C LEU A 41 1.93 -6.67 13.55
N ILE A 42 2.52 -6.03 12.54
CA ILE A 42 1.94 -4.96 11.70
C ILE A 42 1.78 -5.48 10.26
N PHE A 43 1.06 -6.59 10.11
CA PHE A 43 0.63 -7.07 8.79
C PHE A 43 -0.73 -6.46 8.45
N ASP A 44 -0.85 -5.90 7.24
CA ASP A 44 -2.13 -5.47 6.68
C ASP A 44 -2.49 -6.31 5.45
N LEU A 45 -3.40 -7.27 5.68
CA LEU A 45 -3.93 -8.16 4.66
C LEU A 45 -4.55 -7.40 3.49
N ARG A 46 -5.20 -6.26 3.73
CA ARG A 46 -5.87 -5.49 2.67
C ARG A 46 -4.83 -4.94 1.70
N ALA A 47 -3.83 -4.23 2.23
CA ALA A 47 -2.74 -3.68 1.43
C ALA A 47 -1.97 -4.79 0.70
N HIS A 48 -1.79 -5.95 1.34
CA HIS A 48 -1.16 -7.10 0.70
C HIS A 48 -1.97 -7.62 -0.50
N MET A 49 -3.28 -7.81 -0.36
CA MET A 49 -4.16 -8.22 -1.46
C MET A 49 -4.18 -7.19 -2.61
N GLU A 50 -4.24 -5.90 -2.27
CA GLU A 50 -4.19 -4.80 -3.26
C GLU A 50 -2.84 -4.79 -4.00
N SER A 51 -1.73 -5.07 -3.31
CA SER A 51 -0.40 -5.18 -3.93
C SER A 51 -0.27 -6.36 -4.91
N LEU A 52 -1.07 -7.41 -4.72
CA LEU A 52 -1.18 -8.53 -5.67
C LEU A 52 -2.08 -8.20 -6.87
N GLY A 53 -2.64 -6.99 -6.93
CA GLY A 53 -3.54 -6.53 -7.99
C GLY A 53 -5.01 -6.94 -7.80
N HIS A 54 -5.39 -7.42 -6.60
CA HIS A 54 -6.78 -7.74 -6.29
C HIS A 54 -7.51 -6.54 -5.67
N GLY A 55 -8.48 -5.98 -6.39
CA GLY A 55 -9.29 -4.83 -5.95
C GLY A 55 -10.35 -5.22 -4.91
N VAL A 56 -9.97 -5.20 -3.63
CA VAL A 56 -10.84 -5.60 -2.50
C VAL A 56 -12.03 -4.68 -2.26
N SER A 57 -12.00 -3.44 -2.73
CA SER A 57 -13.17 -2.53 -2.64
C SER A 57 -14.32 -2.94 -3.56
N GLY A 58 -14.04 -3.70 -4.62
CA GLY A 58 -15.03 -4.13 -5.61
C GLY A 58 -15.78 -5.42 -5.24
N CYS A 59 -15.48 -6.03 -4.09
CA CYS A 59 -16.08 -7.31 -3.70
C CYS A 59 -17.25 -7.11 -2.69
N PRO A 60 -18.51 -7.10 -3.15
CA PRO A 60 -19.65 -6.89 -2.27
C PRO A 60 -19.80 -8.02 -1.23
N GLY A 61 -19.92 -7.64 0.04
CA GLY A 61 -20.07 -8.57 1.16
C GLY A 61 -18.77 -9.17 1.67
N LEU A 62 -17.62 -8.73 1.14
CA LEU A 62 -16.29 -9.04 1.68
C LEU A 62 -15.95 -8.03 2.78
N ARG A 63 -15.61 -8.53 3.97
CA ARG A 63 -15.17 -7.75 5.13
C ARG A 63 -13.74 -8.14 5.46
N MET A 64 -12.79 -7.25 5.20
CA MET A 64 -11.39 -7.47 5.54
C MET A 64 -10.94 -6.59 6.71
N THR A 65 -10.06 -7.16 7.51
CA THR A 65 -9.27 -6.49 8.54
C THR A 65 -7.80 -6.86 8.30
N SER A 66 -6.88 -6.20 8.98
CA SER A 66 -5.43 -6.39 8.77
C SER A 66 -4.96 -7.84 8.92
N ARG A 67 -5.68 -8.70 9.65
CA ARG A 67 -5.32 -10.11 9.86
C ARG A 67 -6.42 -11.12 9.58
N ARG A 68 -7.61 -10.69 9.15
CA ARG A 68 -8.76 -11.59 8.94
C ARG A 68 -9.55 -11.18 7.72
N CYS A 69 -10.13 -12.16 7.06
CA CYS A 69 -11.02 -11.98 5.91
C CYS A 69 -12.32 -12.71 6.18
N ALA A 70 -13.46 -12.03 6.01
CA ALA A 70 -14.77 -12.62 6.17
C ALA A 70 -15.64 -12.33 4.96
N GLY A 71 -16.43 -13.30 4.52
CA GLY A 71 -17.27 -13.12 3.34
C GLY A 71 -18.17 -14.29 3.06
N PHE A 72 -19.10 -14.10 2.12
CA PHE A 72 -19.91 -15.19 1.64
C PHE A 72 -19.20 -15.93 0.51
N LEU A 73 -19.03 -17.23 0.67
CA LEU A 73 -18.59 -18.13 -0.39
C LEU A 73 -19.64 -19.23 -0.59
N THR A 74 -19.73 -19.72 -1.82
CA THR A 74 -20.56 -20.88 -2.13
C THR A 74 -19.70 -22.13 -2.06
N LYS A 75 -20.04 -23.05 -1.16
CA LYS A 75 -19.30 -24.30 -0.96
C LYS A 75 -20.15 -25.50 -1.35
N GLN A 76 -19.53 -26.44 -2.06
CA GLN A 76 -20.16 -27.73 -2.34
C GLN A 76 -20.21 -28.62 -1.08
N GLY A 77 -21.36 -29.24 -0.86
CA GLY A 77 -21.57 -30.25 0.16
C GLY A 77 -20.79 -31.54 -0.10
N GLY A 78 -20.56 -32.33 0.96
CA GLY A 78 -19.82 -33.59 0.91
C GLY A 78 -20.68 -34.73 0.37
N ARG A 79 -21.65 -35.18 1.17
CA ARG A 79 -22.55 -36.30 0.85
C ARG A 79 -23.54 -35.96 -0.27
N VAL A 80 -24.10 -34.75 -0.22
CA VAL A 80 -24.96 -34.21 -1.28
C VAL A 80 -24.18 -33.08 -1.96
N LYS A 81 -23.98 -33.18 -3.28
CA LYS A 81 -23.20 -32.23 -4.09
C LYS A 81 -23.97 -30.94 -4.39
N THR A 82 -24.62 -30.39 -3.38
CA THR A 82 -25.32 -29.10 -3.49
C THR A 82 -24.38 -27.96 -3.15
N TRP A 83 -24.49 -26.88 -3.90
CA TRP A 83 -23.78 -25.63 -3.65
C TRP A 83 -24.61 -24.78 -2.71
N LYS A 84 -24.06 -24.43 -1.54
CA LYS A 84 -24.75 -23.58 -0.56
C LYS A 84 -23.87 -22.40 -0.17
N ARG A 85 -24.46 -21.20 -0.19
CA ARG A 85 -23.82 -19.97 0.29
C ARG A 85 -23.66 -20.04 1.81
N ARG A 86 -22.45 -19.81 2.32
CA ARG A 86 -22.12 -19.78 3.75
C ARG A 86 -21.20 -18.60 4.04
N TRP A 87 -21.27 -18.08 5.26
CA TRP A 87 -20.33 -17.08 5.74
C TRP A 87 -19.05 -17.78 6.20
N PHE A 88 -17.91 -17.34 5.67
CA PHE A 88 -16.58 -17.83 6.04
C PHE A 88 -15.82 -16.72 6.75
N LEU A 89 -14.97 -17.13 7.69
CA LEU A 89 -13.99 -16.29 8.37
C LEU A 89 -12.65 -17.02 8.27
N LEU A 90 -11.66 -16.36 7.69
CA LEU A 90 -10.27 -16.81 7.53
C LEU A 90 -9.34 -15.90 8.32
#